data_AF-A0A7V3RXC2-F1
#
_entry.id   AF-A0A7V3RXC2-F1
#
_cell.length_a   1.000
_cell.length_b   1.000
_cell.length_c   1.000
_cell.angle_alpha   90.00
_cell.angle_beta   90.00
_cell.angle_gamma   90.00
#
_symmetry.space_group_name_H-M   'P 1'
#
loop_
_entity.id
_entity.type
_entity.pdbx_description
1 polymer ?
#
loop_
_entity_poly.entity_id
_entity_poly.type
_entity_poly.pdbx_seq_one_letter_code
_entity_poly.pdbx_strand_id
1 'polypeptide(L)'
;MAKVLKKVLHWRRDKQDTSTDPESLQGLFRARYHSFRLLLTANSRALEMMSEMERAARGDRPFGMSFVRAQVTGVCVNVFRMIKHLDELAPGKYKALFHRFHDIQQRINQELAPQGIPVAHRLTYPLE
;
A
#
# COMPACT_ATOMS: atom_id res chain seq x y z
N MET A 1 8.61 47.99 -23.04
CA MET A 1 8.76 46.59 -23.49
C MET A 1 10.13 45.96 -23.20
N ALA A 2 11.24 46.71 -23.12
CA ALA A 2 12.59 46.13 -22.91
C ALA A 2 12.91 45.57 -21.50
N LYS A 3 12.13 45.91 -20.46
CA LYS A 3 12.36 45.44 -19.08
C LYS A 3 11.78 44.04 -18.81
N VAL A 4 10.74 43.64 -19.53
CA VAL A 4 10.08 42.33 -19.36
C VAL A 4 10.91 41.22 -20.03
N LEU A 5 11.56 41.52 -21.16
CA LEU A 5 12.41 40.57 -21.88
C LEU A 5 13.68 40.19 -21.09
N LYS A 6 14.28 41.14 -20.37
CA LYS A 6 15.41 40.86 -19.45
C LYS A 6 14.99 39.99 -18.27
N LYS A 7 13.71 40.04 -17.87
CA LYS A 7 13.17 39.27 -16.73
C LYS A 7 12.99 37.78 -17.05
N VAL A 8 12.61 37.49 -18.29
CA VAL A 8 12.45 36.11 -18.80
C VAL A 8 13.81 35.47 -19.12
N LEU A 9 14.80 36.27 -19.54
CA LEU A 9 16.13 35.74 -19.87
C LEU A 9 16.94 35.35 -18.63
N HIS A 10 16.80 36.05 -17.50
CA HIS A 10 17.52 35.69 -16.27
C HIS A 10 16.96 34.44 -15.57
N TRP A 11 15.70 34.07 -15.82
CA TRP A 11 15.13 32.83 -15.27
C TRP A 11 15.73 31.56 -15.93
N ARG A 12 16.29 31.69 -17.13
CA ARG A 12 16.97 30.56 -17.82
C ARG A 12 18.44 30.41 -17.44
N ARG A 13 19.03 31.39 -16.74
CA ARG A 13 20.45 31.39 -16.36
C ARG A 13 20.72 30.85 -14.95
N ASP A 14 19.67 30.69 -14.14
CA ASP A 14 19.75 30.13 -12.77
C ASP A 14 19.52 28.60 -12.73
N LYS A 15 19.56 27.95 -13.90
CA LYS A 15 19.50 26.49 -14.05
C LYS A 15 20.81 25.92 -14.61
N GLN A 16 21.91 26.62 -14.33
CA GLN A 16 23.23 26.30 -14.86
C GLN A 16 24.28 26.36 -13.74
N ASP A 17 24.00 25.66 -12.64
CA ASP A 17 25.03 25.11 -11.77
C ASP A 17 24.46 23.89 -11.03
N THR A 18 24.41 22.78 -11.74
CA THR A 18 24.47 21.48 -11.08
C THR A 18 25.40 20.67 -11.95
N SER A 19 26.69 20.74 -11.63
CA SER A 19 27.61 19.65 -11.92
C SER A 19 27.07 18.40 -11.20
N THR A 20 26.05 17.78 -11.78
CA THR A 20 25.53 16.51 -11.30
C THR A 20 26.57 15.47 -11.67
N ASP A 21 27.42 15.14 -10.71
CA ASP A 21 28.40 14.08 -10.80
C ASP A 21 27.74 12.80 -11.32
N PRO A 22 28.18 12.20 -12.44
CA PRO A 22 27.56 11.03 -13.04
C PRO A 22 27.42 9.84 -12.07
N GLU A 23 28.28 9.72 -11.06
CA GLU A 23 28.14 8.70 -10.00
C GLU A 23 26.92 8.95 -9.10
N SER A 24 26.62 10.21 -8.77
CA SER A 24 25.43 10.59 -7.99
C SER A 24 24.12 10.25 -8.71
N LEU A 25 24.08 10.40 -10.04
CA LEU A 25 22.94 9.99 -10.88
C LEU A 25 22.76 8.47 -10.86
N GLN A 26 23.84 7.71 -11.03
CA GLN A 26 23.78 6.24 -10.98
C GLN A 26 23.29 5.73 -9.62
N GLY A 27 23.73 6.35 -8.52
CA GLY A 27 23.27 6.01 -7.17
C GLY A 27 21.77 6.22 -6.99
N LEU A 28 21.25 7.36 -7.45
CA LEU A 28 19.81 7.67 -7.42
C LEU A 28 19.00 6.72 -8.31
N PHE A 29 19.48 6.36 -9.50
CA PHE A 29 18.82 5.38 -10.37
C PHE A 29 18.79 3.99 -9.74
N ARG A 30 19.90 3.53 -9.14
CA ARG A 30 19.96 2.23 -8.44
C ARG A 30 19.00 2.18 -7.26
N ALA A 31 18.94 3.24 -6.45
CA ALA A 31 18.01 3.33 -5.32
C ALA A 31 16.55 3.26 -5.78
N ARG A 32 16.18 4.04 -6.80
CA ARG A 32 14.81 4.04 -7.37
C ARG A 32 14.45 2.68 -7.98
N TYR A 33 15.38 2.05 -8.70
CA TYR A 33 15.18 0.71 -9.24
C TYR A 33 14.99 -0.34 -8.14
N HIS A 34 15.74 -0.23 -7.05
CA HIS A 34 15.58 -1.11 -5.90
C HIS A 34 14.18 -0.96 -5.26
N SER A 35 13.74 0.27 -4.97
CA SER A 35 12.39 0.52 -4.46
C SER A 35 11.30 0.01 -5.43
N PHE A 36 11.50 0.16 -6.75
CA PHE A 36 10.58 -0.40 -7.74
C PHE A 36 10.50 -1.94 -7.69
N ARG A 37 11.64 -2.63 -7.58
CA ARG A 37 11.64 -4.10 -7.42
C ARG A 37 10.96 -4.55 -6.13
N LEU A 38 11.17 -3.82 -5.03
CA LEU A 38 10.49 -4.11 -3.77
C LEU A 38 8.98 -3.89 -3.87
N LEU A 39 8.54 -2.84 -4.58
CA LEU A 39 7.14 -2.60 -4.88
C LEU A 39 6.51 -3.77 -5.64
N LEU A 40 7.15 -4.22 -6.73
CA LEU A 40 6.66 -5.38 -7.49
C LEU A 40 6.59 -6.65 -6.63
N THR A 41 7.59 -6.87 -5.79
CA THR A 41 7.62 -8.02 -4.87
C THR A 41 6.47 -7.97 -3.86
N ALA A 42 6.18 -6.79 -3.32
CA ALA A 42 5.03 -6.60 -2.42
C ALA A 42 3.70 -6.81 -3.14
N ASN A 43 3.57 -6.35 -4.39
CA ASN A 43 2.38 -6.57 -5.21
C ASN A 43 2.13 -8.06 -5.47
N SER A 44 3.15 -8.81 -5.92
CA SER A 44 3.03 -10.25 -6.16
C SER A 44 2.55 -10.99 -4.90
N ARG A 45 3.14 -10.69 -3.73
CA ARG A 45 2.70 -11.29 -2.46
C ARG A 45 1.27 -10.94 -2.10
N ALA A 46 0.85 -9.69 -2.30
CA ALA A 46 -0.55 -9.30 -2.04
C ALA A 46 -1.52 -10.10 -2.92
N LEU A 47 -1.20 -10.26 -4.21
CA LEU A 47 -2.01 -11.03 -5.16
C LEU A 47 -2.04 -12.53 -4.83
N GLU A 48 -0.93 -13.11 -4.40
CA GLU A 48 -0.88 -14.51 -3.94
C GLU A 48 -1.80 -14.74 -2.74
N MET A 49 -1.77 -13.83 -1.76
CA MET A 49 -2.65 -13.88 -0.59
C MET A 49 -4.13 -13.70 -0.97
N MET A 50 -4.44 -12.77 -1.88
CA MET A 50 -5.80 -12.58 -2.40
C MET A 50 -6.30 -13.82 -3.15
N SER A 51 -5.46 -14.43 -3.98
CA SER A 51 -5.78 -15.68 -4.68
C SER A 51 -6.08 -16.82 -3.69
N GLU A 52 -5.30 -16.94 -2.62
CA GLU A 52 -5.55 -17.94 -1.58
C GLU A 52 -6.87 -17.69 -0.84
N MET A 53 -7.21 -16.42 -0.58
CA MET A 53 -8.52 -16.07 -0.02
C MET A 53 -9.67 -16.41 -0.97
N GLU A 54 -9.53 -16.17 -2.28
CA GLU A 54 -10.54 -16.52 -3.27
C GLU A 54 -10.77 -18.04 -3.36
N ARG A 55 -9.69 -18.82 -3.30
CA ARG A 55 -9.79 -20.29 -3.24
C ARG A 55 -10.51 -20.76 -1.99
N ALA A 56 -10.16 -20.21 -0.83
CA ALA A 56 -10.87 -20.50 0.41
C ALA A 56 -12.36 -20.14 0.31
N ALA A 57 -12.70 -18.97 -0.24
CA ALA A 57 -14.08 -18.52 -0.42
C ALA A 57 -14.91 -19.41 -1.37
N ARG A 58 -14.27 -20.05 -2.37
CA ARG A 58 -14.91 -21.04 -3.26
C ARG A 58 -15.25 -22.37 -2.57
N GLY A 59 -14.75 -22.60 -1.36
CA GLY A 59 -14.97 -23.84 -0.62
C GLY A 59 -13.91 -24.91 -0.89
N ASP A 60 -12.77 -24.56 -1.48
CA ASP A 60 -11.66 -25.50 -1.73
C ASP A 60 -11.15 -26.17 -0.43
N ARG A 61 -11.30 -25.49 0.72
CA ARG A 61 -10.91 -26.00 2.04
C ARG A 61 -11.69 -25.34 3.19
N PRO A 62 -11.89 -26.01 4.33
CA PRO A 62 -12.36 -25.37 5.56
C PRO A 62 -11.35 -24.34 6.07
N PHE A 63 -11.83 -23.21 6.59
CA PHE A 63 -10.99 -22.18 7.22
C PHE A 63 -11.74 -21.48 8.36
N GLY A 64 -10.99 -20.94 9.33
CA GLY A 64 -11.53 -20.19 10.47
C GLY A 64 -11.15 -18.71 10.43
N MET A 65 -11.70 -17.93 11.37
CA MET A 65 -11.43 -16.48 11.45
C MET A 65 -9.95 -16.12 11.63
N SER A 66 -9.15 -16.98 12.27
CA SER A 66 -7.70 -16.78 12.39
C SER A 66 -7.01 -16.73 11.02
N PHE A 67 -7.43 -17.57 10.08
CA PHE A 67 -6.93 -17.55 8.70
C PHE A 67 -7.32 -16.25 7.99
N VAL A 68 -8.60 -15.86 8.07
CA VAL A 68 -9.10 -14.62 7.45
C VAL A 68 -8.33 -13.41 7.96
N ARG A 69 -8.16 -13.28 9.28
CA ARG A 69 -7.41 -12.18 9.91
C ARG A 69 -5.96 -12.17 9.46
N ALA A 70 -5.30 -13.33 9.37
CA ALA A 70 -3.92 -13.41 8.93
C ALA A 70 -3.75 -12.99 7.46
N GLN A 71 -4.63 -13.46 6.57
CA GLN A 71 -4.60 -13.09 5.16
C GLN A 71 -4.85 -11.60 4.94
N VAL A 72 -5.89 -11.05 5.58
CA VAL A 72 -6.20 -9.63 5.48
C VAL A 72 -5.06 -8.77 6.04
N THR A 73 -4.49 -9.14 7.19
CA THR A 73 -3.36 -8.43 7.77
C THR A 73 -2.16 -8.42 6.82
N GLY A 74 -1.80 -9.57 6.24
CA GLY A 74 -0.67 -9.61 5.32
C GLY A 74 -0.93 -8.88 4.00
N VAL A 75 -2.16 -8.85 3.50
CA VAL A 75 -2.53 -7.98 2.37
C VAL A 75 -2.33 -6.51 2.74
N CYS A 76 -2.85 -6.06 3.89
CA CYS A 76 -2.66 -4.69 4.37
C CYS A 76 -1.18 -4.31 4.50
N VAL A 77 -0.35 -5.20 5.06
CA VAL A 77 1.10 -4.98 5.18
C VAL A 77 1.77 -4.84 3.82
N ASN A 78 1.44 -5.70 2.85
CA ASN A 78 2.01 -5.60 1.51
C ASN A 78 1.54 -4.35 0.76
N VAL A 79 0.28 -3.95 0.91
CA VAL A 79 -0.23 -2.67 0.35
C VAL A 79 0.48 -1.46 0.95
N PHE A 80 0.68 -1.44 2.27
CA PHE A 80 1.44 -0.38 2.92
C PHE A 80 2.90 -0.32 2.40
N ARG A 81 3.55 -1.48 2.22
CA ARG A 81 4.89 -1.55 1.61
C ARG A 81 4.91 -1.00 0.18
N MET A 82 3.90 -1.32 -0.64
CA MET A 82 3.79 -0.76 -1.98
C MET A 82 3.72 0.77 -1.93
N ILE A 83 2.88 1.35 -1.06
CA ILE A 83 2.75 2.80 -0.91
C ILE A 83 4.08 3.42 -0.48
N LYS A 84 4.78 2.82 0.49
CA LYS A 84 6.09 3.29 0.95
C LYS A 84 7.12 3.32 -0.19
N HIS A 85 7.26 2.21 -0.93
CA HIS A 85 8.23 2.14 -2.03
C HIS A 85 7.87 3.06 -3.20
N LEU A 86 6.57 3.32 -3.39
CA LEU A 86 6.08 4.25 -4.40
C LEU A 86 6.39 5.71 -4.00
N ASP A 87 6.30 6.05 -2.70
CA ASP A 87 6.77 7.35 -2.17
C ASP A 87 8.31 7.48 -2.24
N GLU A 88 9.08 6.43 -1.96
CA GLU A 88 10.54 6.43 -2.19
C GLU A 88 10.89 6.65 -3.67
N LEU A 89 10.06 6.13 -4.59
CA LEU A 89 10.26 6.29 -6.02
C LEU A 89 10.02 7.73 -6.48
N ALA A 90 9.05 8.44 -5.89
CA ALA A 90 8.81 9.86 -6.15
C ALA A 90 8.39 10.58 -4.86
N PRO A 91 9.35 11.07 -4.06
CA PRO A 91 9.10 11.63 -2.75
C PRO A 91 8.04 12.72 -2.76
N GLY A 92 7.01 12.57 -1.92
CA GLY A 92 5.99 13.57 -1.71
C GLY A 92 4.83 13.54 -2.71
N LYS A 93 4.96 12.82 -3.84
CA LYS A 93 3.89 12.72 -4.85
C LYS A 93 2.69 11.90 -4.35
N TYR A 94 2.91 10.98 -3.41
CA TYR A 94 1.95 9.94 -3.08
C TYR A 94 1.50 9.92 -1.61
N LYS A 95 1.73 11.02 -0.89
CA LYS A 95 1.33 11.16 0.53
C LYS A 95 -0.16 10.87 0.77
N ALA A 96 -1.03 11.23 -0.19
CA ALA A 96 -2.47 10.97 -0.10
C ALA A 96 -2.82 9.46 -0.03
N LEU A 97 -1.96 8.58 -0.55
CA LEU A 97 -2.20 7.13 -0.52
C LEU A 97 -2.15 6.58 0.90
N PHE A 98 -1.31 7.14 1.79
CA PHE A 98 -1.25 6.72 3.18
C PHE A 98 -2.59 6.96 3.90
N HIS A 99 -3.21 8.11 3.68
CA HIS A 99 -4.53 8.42 4.23
C HIS A 99 -5.59 7.45 3.68
N ARG A 100 -5.64 7.28 2.35
CA ARG A 100 -6.60 6.37 1.72
C ARG A 100 -6.43 4.93 2.18
N PHE A 101 -5.19 4.48 2.36
CA PHE A 101 -4.89 3.17 2.92
C PHE A 101 -5.43 3.03 4.34
N HIS A 102 -5.19 4.01 5.21
CA HIS A 102 -5.71 4.00 6.57
C HIS A 102 -7.26 3.93 6.59
N ASP A 103 -7.94 4.72 5.75
CA ASP A 103 -9.41 4.67 5.63
C ASP A 103 -9.93 3.29 5.20
N ILE A 104 -9.24 2.64 4.27
CA ILE A 104 -9.59 1.28 3.79
C ILE A 104 -9.32 0.26 4.90
N GLN A 105 -8.14 0.32 5.53
CA GLN A 105 -7.76 -0.59 6.60
C GLN A 105 -8.74 -0.51 7.78
N GLN A 106 -9.18 0.69 8.15
CA GLN A 106 -10.15 0.88 9.22
C GLN A 106 -11.50 0.24 8.89
N ARG A 107 -12.01 0.44 7.67
CA ARG A 107 -13.26 -0.19 7.21
C ARG A 107 -13.16 -1.72 7.23
N ILE A 108 -12.05 -2.26 6.73
CA ILE A 108 -11.79 -3.71 6.78
C ILE A 108 -11.79 -4.22 8.23
N ASN A 109 -11.13 -3.50 9.16
CA ASN A 109 -11.11 -3.88 10.56
C ASN A 109 -12.49 -3.84 11.22
N GLN A 110 -13.37 -2.93 10.79
CA GLN A 110 -14.76 -2.87 11.24
C GLN A 110 -15.55 -4.09 10.78
N GLU A 111 -15.41 -4.50 9.52
CA GLU A 111 -16.05 -5.72 9.00
C GLU A 111 -15.54 -6.99 9.70
N LEU A 112 -14.28 -6.99 10.13
CA LEU A 112 -13.67 -8.09 10.87
C LEU A 112 -13.90 -8.01 12.38
N ALA A 113 -14.61 -7.00 12.90
CA ALA A 113 -14.89 -6.91 14.32
C ALA A 113 -15.72 -8.14 14.76
N PRO A 114 -15.44 -8.72 15.95
CA PRO A 114 -16.26 -9.80 16.47
C PRO A 114 -17.70 -9.31 16.62
N GLN A 115 -18.62 -9.92 15.86
CA GLN A 115 -20.06 -9.81 16.12
C GLN A 115 -20.28 -10.44 17.50
N GLY A 116 -20.81 -9.67 18.45
CA GLY A 116 -21.00 -10.14 19.83
C GLY A 116 -21.69 -11.50 19.83
N ILE A 117 -21.17 -12.46 20.60
CA ILE A 117 -21.82 -13.75 20.80
C ILE A 117 -23.24 -13.43 21.29
N PRO A 118 -24.31 -13.78 20.57
CA PRO A 118 -25.66 -13.65 21.11
C PRO A 118 -25.65 -14.45 22.41
N VAL A 119 -25.96 -13.78 23.53
CA VAL A 119 -26.07 -14.45 24.84
C VAL A 119 -27.04 -15.61 24.63
N ALA A 120 -26.52 -16.84 24.69
CA ALA A 120 -27.31 -18.03 24.42
C ALA A 120 -28.37 -18.16 25.52
N HIS A 121 -29.54 -17.58 25.29
CA HIS A 121 -30.71 -17.88 26.10
C HIS A 121 -31.13 -19.30 25.76
N ARG A 122 -30.60 -20.24 26.55
CA ARG A 122 -31.13 -21.59 26.84
C ARG A 122 -31.53 -22.40 25.59
N LEU A 123 -30.55 -23.10 25.03
CA LEU A 123 -30.79 -24.21 24.09
C LEU A 123 -31.20 -25.47 24.88
N THR A 124 -32.42 -25.51 25.42
CA THR A 124 -33.00 -26.76 25.93
C THR A 124 -33.94 -27.35 24.89
N TYR A 125 -33.59 -28.52 24.36
CA TYR A 125 -34.54 -29.38 23.68
C TYR A 125 -35.43 -30.06 24.74
N PRO A 126 -36.77 -29.97 24.64
CA PRO A 126 -37.65 -30.82 25.43
C PRO A 126 -37.46 -32.26 24.95
N LEU A 127 -37.07 -33.13 25.86
CA LEU A 127 -37.18 -34.58 25.66
C LEU A 127 -38.59 -34.95 26.11
N GLU A 128 -39.45 -35.32 25.16
CA GLU A 128 -40.58 -36.21 25.44
C GLU A 128 -40.17 -37.65 25.15
#